data_AF-A0A1V4QSC3-F1
#
_entry.id   AF-A0A1V4QSC3-F1
#
_cell.length_a   1.000
_cell.length_b   1.000
_cell.length_c   1.000
_cell.angle_alpha   90.00
_cell.angle_beta   90.00
_cell.angle_gamma   90.00
#
_symmetry.space_group_name_H-M   'P 1'
#
loop_
_entity.id
_entity.type
_entity.pdbx_description
1 polymer ?
#
loop_
_entity_poly.entity_id
_entity_poly.type
_entity_poly.pdbx_seq_one_letter_code
_entity_poly.pdbx_strand_id
1 'polypeptide(L)'
;MTEGLDKALVYSLKDLSLYDLISAFEDALTRVRETSQLSYAEEEIPLSKAMDEVWQRIAASREGVALSELLALYAGLSWLIVCFLAVLEHVNAGRVTFTRRGRDFVFTCCASNPLAEEG
;
A
#
# COMPACT_ATOMS: atom_id res chain seq x y z
N MET A 1 -6.77 -12.27 38.18
CA MET A 1 -7.01 -10.89 37.72
C MET A 1 -5.99 -10.56 36.63
N THR A 2 -6.22 -11.00 35.40
CA THR A 2 -5.37 -10.67 34.24
C THR A 2 -6.21 -10.64 32.97
N GLU A 3 -7.33 -9.91 33.00
CA GLU A 3 -8.21 -9.71 31.82
C GLU A 3 -8.29 -8.24 31.38
N GLY A 4 -7.57 -7.35 32.06
CA GLY A 4 -7.61 -5.91 31.81
C GLY A 4 -6.49 -5.35 30.92
N LEU A 5 -5.38 -6.07 30.72
CA LEU A 5 -4.23 -5.53 29.98
C LEU A 5 -4.26 -5.89 28.48
N ASP A 6 -4.84 -7.04 28.12
CA ASP A 6 -4.87 -7.51 26.73
C ASP A 6 -5.88 -6.73 25.88
N LYS A 7 -6.97 -6.26 26.50
CA LYS A 7 -8.02 -5.50 25.81
C LYS A 7 -7.65 -4.05 25.50
N ALA A 8 -6.66 -3.49 26.21
CA ALA A 8 -6.22 -2.10 26.02
C ALA A 8 -5.25 -1.94 24.83
N LEU A 9 -4.47 -2.96 24.50
CA LEU A 9 -3.59 -2.97 23.32
C LEU A 9 -4.32 -3.36 22.02
N VAL A 10 -5.45 -4.06 22.13
CA VAL A 10 -6.28 -4.49 20.99
C VAL A 10 -7.18 -3.37 20.44
N TYR A 11 -7.29 -2.23 21.13
CA TYR A 11 -8.19 -1.12 20.76
C TYR A 11 -7.57 0.27 20.97
N SER A 12 -6.35 0.50 20.46
CA SER A 12 -5.91 1.86 20.09
C SER A 12 -6.41 2.16 18.67
N LEU A 13 -7.72 2.19 18.42
CA LEU A 13 -8.50 3.44 18.34
C LEU A 13 -7.81 4.64 17.66
N LYS A 14 -7.15 4.43 16.50
CA LYS A 14 -7.16 5.31 15.30
C LYS A 14 -6.05 5.01 14.29
N ASP A 15 -5.28 3.95 14.47
CA ASP A 15 -4.28 3.56 13.49
C ASP A 15 -4.95 2.74 12.38
N LEU A 16 -4.81 3.20 11.14
CA LEU A 16 -5.27 2.47 9.96
C LEU A 16 -4.62 1.08 9.96
N SER A 17 -5.45 0.05 9.85
CA SER A 17 -4.98 -1.33 9.94
C SER A 17 -4.67 -1.87 8.54
N LEU A 18 -3.81 -2.90 8.47
CA LEU A 18 -3.58 -3.63 7.22
C LEU A 18 -4.89 -4.21 6.64
N TYR A 19 -5.87 -4.50 7.50
CA TYR A 19 -7.20 -4.95 7.06
C TYR A 19 -7.93 -3.89 6.24
N ASP A 20 -7.87 -2.62 6.64
CA ASP A 20 -8.47 -1.52 5.87
C ASP A 20 -7.85 -1.42 4.47
N LEU A 21 -6.54 -1.69 4.37
CA LEU A 21 -5.81 -1.68 3.11
C LEU A 21 -6.18 -2.88 2.22
N ILE A 22 -6.33 -4.07 2.81
CA ILE A 22 -6.79 -5.28 2.11
C ILE A 22 -8.21 -5.07 1.58
N SER A 23 -9.12 -4.51 2.38
CA SER A 23 -10.50 -4.25 1.92
C SER A 23 -10.57 -3.25 0.76
N ALA A 24 -9.68 -2.25 0.73
CA ALA A 24 -9.59 -1.32 -0.38
C ALA A 24 -9.08 -1.98 -1.67
N PHE A 25 -8.16 -2.93 -1.51
CA PHE A 25 -7.68 -3.75 -2.62
C PHE A 25 -8.75 -4.70 -3.16
N GLU A 26 -9.54 -5.35 -2.28
CA GLU A 26 -10.67 -6.20 -2.69
C GLU A 26 -11.68 -5.42 -3.52
N ASP A 27 -12.02 -4.18 -3.13
CA ASP A 27 -12.90 -3.30 -3.89
C ASP A 27 -12.31 -2.96 -5.28
N ALA A 28 -11.01 -2.67 -5.37
CA ALA A 28 -10.33 -2.45 -6.64
C ALA A 28 -10.38 -3.69 -7.55
N LEU A 29 -10.19 -4.89 -6.99
CA LEU A 29 -10.30 -6.16 -7.71
C LEU A 29 -11.71 -6.40 -8.25
N THR A 30 -12.76 -6.14 -7.45
CA THR A 30 -14.14 -6.31 -7.88
C THR A 30 -14.45 -5.47 -9.11
N ARG A 31 -14.05 -4.20 -9.13
CA ARG A 31 -14.27 -3.28 -10.26
C ARG A 31 -13.59 -3.74 -11.55
N VAL A 32 -12.39 -4.30 -11.43
CA VAL A 32 -11.65 -4.79 -12.60
C VAL A 32 -12.25 -6.09 -13.10
N ARG A 33 -12.66 -7.03 -12.24
CA ARG A 33 -13.35 -8.27 -12.66
C ARG A 33 -14.63 -7.99 -13.44
N GLU A 34 -15.36 -6.92 -13.13
CA GLU A 34 -16.53 -6.48 -13.89
C GLU A 34 -16.16 -5.94 -15.29
N THR A 35 -14.92 -5.49 -15.48
CA THR A 35 -14.42 -4.82 -16.70
C THR A 35 -13.55 -5.73 -17.58
N SER A 36 -13.01 -6.85 -17.06
CA SER A 36 -11.97 -7.69 -17.68
C SER A 36 -12.39 -8.53 -18.90
N GLN A 37 -13.39 -8.14 -19.69
CA GLN A 37 -13.71 -8.84 -20.93
C GLN A 37 -12.68 -8.64 -22.06
N LEU A 38 -11.69 -7.75 -21.91
CA LEU A 38 -10.77 -7.39 -22.99
C LEU A 38 -9.38 -7.05 -22.45
N SER A 39 -8.48 -8.03 -22.32
CA SER A 39 -7.04 -7.74 -22.48
C SER A 39 -6.27 -9.02 -22.78
N TYR A 40 -5.70 -9.07 -23.98
CA TYR A 40 -4.83 -10.14 -24.47
C TYR A 40 -3.38 -9.69 -24.24
N ALA A 41 -2.55 -10.61 -23.74
CA ALA A 41 -1.13 -10.46 -23.36
C ALA A 41 -0.90 -9.72 -22.02
N GLU A 42 -0.97 -10.46 -20.92
CA GLU A 42 -0.32 -10.08 -19.67
C GLU A 42 1.19 -10.28 -19.82
N GLU A 43 1.95 -9.19 -19.90
CA GLU A 43 3.38 -9.23 -19.59
C GLU A 43 3.50 -9.47 -18.07
N GLU A 44 4.04 -10.62 -17.68
CA GLU A 44 4.29 -10.93 -16.28
C GLU A 44 5.37 -10.00 -15.74
N ILE A 45 4.95 -8.99 -14.96
CA ILE A 45 5.88 -8.11 -14.25
C ILE A 45 6.34 -8.84 -12.99
N PRO A 46 7.65 -9.11 -12.82
CA PRO A 46 8.15 -9.76 -11.63
C PRO A 46 8.01 -8.85 -10.41
N LEU A 47 7.74 -9.45 -9.24
CA LEU A 47 7.53 -8.73 -7.99
C LEU A 47 8.69 -7.79 -7.64
N SER A 48 9.93 -8.23 -7.83
CA SER A 48 11.12 -7.40 -7.57
C SER A 48 11.10 -6.09 -8.37
N LYS A 49 10.74 -6.16 -9.65
CA LYS A 49 10.64 -4.97 -10.52
C LYS A 49 9.49 -4.05 -10.07
N ALA A 50 8.36 -4.63 -9.70
CA ALA A 50 7.23 -3.85 -9.17
C ALA A 50 7.57 -3.17 -7.83
N MET A 51 8.32 -3.85 -6.96
CA MET A 51 8.82 -3.28 -5.70
C MET A 51 9.71 -2.06 -5.96
N ASP A 52 10.69 -2.18 -6.85
CA ASP A 52 11.53 -1.04 -7.23
C ASP A 52 10.70 0.10 -7.82
N GLU A 53 9.77 -0.20 -8.72
CA GLU A 53 8.97 0.82 -9.40
C GLU A 53 8.01 1.55 -8.45
N VAL A 54 7.33 0.82 -7.55
CA VAL A 54 6.48 1.40 -6.51
C VAL A 54 7.32 2.27 -5.57
N TRP A 55 8.49 1.79 -5.15
CA TRP A 55 9.39 2.56 -4.29
C TRP A 55 9.84 3.87 -4.96
N GLN A 56 10.30 3.81 -6.21
CA GLN A 56 10.75 5.00 -6.93
C GLN A 56 9.65 6.07 -7.02
N ARG A 57 8.40 5.67 -7.23
CA ARG A 57 7.28 6.63 -7.26
C ARG A 57 6.98 7.23 -5.90
N ILE A 58 6.93 6.40 -4.86
CA ILE A 58 6.68 6.90 -3.50
C ILE A 58 7.82 7.81 -3.04
N ALA A 59 9.08 7.45 -3.34
CA ALA A 59 10.26 8.23 -3.00
C ALA A 59 10.40 9.54 -3.79
N ALA A 60 9.95 9.56 -5.04
CA ALA A 60 9.94 10.76 -5.86
C ALA A 60 8.83 11.74 -5.46
N SER A 61 7.73 11.27 -4.85
CA SER A 61 6.61 12.11 -4.43
C SER A 61 6.81 12.67 -3.03
N ARG A 62 6.83 14.01 -2.91
CA ARG A 62 6.84 14.71 -1.61
C ARG A 62 5.48 14.69 -0.91
N GLU A 63 4.40 14.61 -1.67
CA GLU A 63 3.02 14.64 -1.14
C GLU A 63 2.46 13.24 -0.83
N GLY A 64 3.26 12.20 -1.15
CA GLY A 64 2.84 10.81 -1.14
C GLY A 64 2.15 10.40 -2.45
N VAL A 65 1.89 9.11 -2.60
CA VAL A 65 1.26 8.53 -3.80
C VAL A 65 0.04 7.73 -3.38
N ALA A 66 -1.09 7.95 -4.03
CA ALA A 66 -2.31 7.21 -3.72
C ALA A 66 -2.23 5.75 -4.20
N LEU A 67 -2.92 4.84 -3.50
CA LEU A 67 -3.02 3.43 -3.87
C LEU A 67 -3.66 3.30 -5.25
N SER A 68 -4.73 4.05 -5.51
CA SER A 68 -5.38 4.04 -6.82
C SER A 68 -4.43 4.45 -7.95
N GLU A 69 -3.54 5.41 -7.72
CA GLU A 69 -2.54 5.84 -8.70
C GLU A 69 -1.51 4.73 -8.97
N LEU A 70 -1.03 4.03 -7.93
CA LEU A 70 -0.13 2.89 -8.08
C LEU A 70 -0.79 1.73 -8.83
N LEU A 71 -2.03 1.41 -8.48
CA LEU A 71 -2.80 0.34 -9.12
C LEU A 71 -3.15 0.66 -10.57
N ALA A 72 -3.29 1.94 -10.94
CA ALA A 72 -3.61 2.37 -12.29
C ALA A 72 -2.40 2.44 -13.24
N LEU A 73 -1.18 2.15 -12.77
CA LEU A 73 0.04 2.22 -13.56
C LEU A 73 0.05 1.28 -14.77
N TYR A 74 -0.43 0.05 -14.56
CA TYR A 74 -0.61 -0.93 -15.61
C TYR A 74 -2.01 -1.51 -15.51
N ALA A 75 -2.63 -1.76 -16.66
CA ALA A 75 -3.89 -2.46 -16.71
C ALA A 75 -3.65 -3.96 -16.52
N GLY A 76 -4.53 -4.63 -15.77
CA GLY A 76 -4.54 -6.09 -15.65
C GLY A 76 -4.53 -6.58 -14.21
N LEU A 77 -5.09 -7.77 -14.01
CA LEU A 77 -5.21 -8.38 -12.69
C LEU A 77 -3.84 -8.69 -12.09
N SER A 78 -2.91 -9.19 -12.91
CA SER A 78 -1.55 -9.50 -12.47
C SER A 78 -0.82 -8.27 -11.95
N TRP A 79 -0.97 -7.10 -12.59
CA TRP A 79 -0.40 -5.87 -12.03
C TRP A 79 -1.02 -5.51 -10.69
N LEU A 80 -2.35 -5.55 -10.55
CA LEU A 80 -3.00 -5.22 -9.28
C LEU A 80 -2.46 -6.08 -8.14
N ILE A 81 -2.36 -7.39 -8.37
CA ILE A 81 -1.84 -8.34 -7.38
C ILE A 81 -0.37 -8.03 -7.05
N VAL A 82 0.49 -7.92 -8.06
CA VAL A 82 1.92 -7.74 -7.85
C VAL A 82 2.25 -6.36 -7.26
N CYS A 83 1.55 -5.31 -7.68
CA CYS A 83 1.65 -3.97 -7.12
C CYS A 83 1.22 -3.94 -5.65
N PHE A 84 0.12 -4.62 -5.31
CA PHE A 84 -0.34 -4.71 -3.94
C PHE A 84 0.65 -5.47 -3.05
N LEU A 85 1.19 -6.60 -3.52
CA LEU A 85 2.25 -7.33 -2.82
C LEU A 85 3.50 -6.47 -2.60
N ALA A 86 3.90 -5.70 -3.62
CA ALA A 86 5.02 -4.78 -3.51
C ALA A 86 4.80 -3.70 -2.44
N VAL A 87 3.60 -3.13 -2.38
CA VAL A 87 3.20 -2.18 -1.34
C VAL A 87 3.28 -2.80 0.05
N LEU A 88 2.71 -4.01 0.22
CA LEU A 88 2.76 -4.73 1.50
C LEU A 88 4.18 -5.02 1.96
N GLU A 89 5.07 -5.43 1.05
CA GLU A 89 6.48 -5.66 1.36
C GLU A 89 7.18 -4.39 1.85
N HIS A 90 6.93 -3.23 1.23
CA HIS A 90 7.53 -1.96 1.67
C HIS A 90 6.98 -1.47 3.01
N VAL A 91 5.71 -1.70 3.27
CA VAL A 91 5.08 -1.41 4.57
C VAL A 91 5.64 -2.35 5.65
N ASN A 92 5.73 -3.65 5.36
CA ASN A 92 6.29 -4.66 6.27
C ASN A 92 7.78 -4.40 6.56
N ALA A 93 8.54 -3.93 5.57
CA ALA A 93 9.93 -3.52 5.72
C ALA A 93 10.12 -2.17 6.45
N GLY A 94 9.03 -1.48 6.82
CA GLY A 94 9.06 -0.18 7.49
C GLY A 94 9.59 0.98 6.62
N ARG A 95 9.68 0.78 5.30
CA ARG A 95 10.16 1.80 4.35
C ARG A 95 9.09 2.81 3.97
N VAL A 96 7.83 2.38 4.03
CA VAL A 96 6.67 3.14 3.61
C VAL A 96 5.63 3.13 4.74
N THR A 97 5.08 4.30 5.02
CA THR A 97 3.87 4.47 5.82
C THR A 97 2.71 4.86 4.93
N PHE A 98 1.49 4.68 5.43
CA PHE A 98 0.30 5.08 4.70
C PHE A 98 -0.71 5.78 5.60
N THR A 99 -1.46 6.68 4.99
CA THR A 99 -2.57 7.40 5.63
C THR A 99 -3.80 7.34 4.75
N ARG A 100 -4.99 7.43 5.33
CA ARG A 100 -6.25 7.36 4.59
C ARG A 100 -6.71 8.76 4.24
N ARG A 101 -6.91 9.01 2.95
CA ARG A 101 -7.43 10.26 2.40
C ARG A 101 -8.77 9.98 1.73
N GLY A 102 -9.85 10.13 2.50
CA GLY A 102 -11.20 9.78 2.03
C GLY A 102 -11.37 8.26 1.86
N ARG A 103 -11.52 7.80 0.61
CA ARG A 103 -11.63 6.35 0.29
C ARG A 103 -10.30 5.73 -0.13
N ASP A 104 -9.26 6.52 -0.28
CA ASP A 104 -7.97 6.08 -0.79
C ASP A 104 -6.89 6.09 0.29
N PHE A 105 -5.79 5.41 0.01
CA PHE A 105 -4.62 5.30 0.89
C PHE A 105 -3.45 5.99 0.22
N VAL A 106 -2.86 6.97 0.89
CA VAL A 106 -1.69 7.70 0.40
C VAL A 106 -0.46 7.18 1.11
N PHE A 107 0.49 6.70 0.32
CA PHE A 107 1.76 6.18 0.77
C PHE A 107 2.83 7.25 0.77
N THR A 108 3.60 7.31 1.85
CA THR A 108 4.73 8.22 2.02
C THR A 108 5.95 7.43 2.44
N CYS A 109 7.13 7.83 1.96
CA CYS A 109 8.37 7.27 2.50
C CYS A 109 8.45 7.57 3.99
N CYS A 110 8.80 6.56 4.77
CA CYS A 110 9.31 6.79 6.12
C CYS A 110 10.61 7.59 5.94
N ALA A 111 10.55 8.90 6.19
CA ALA A 111 11.77 9.65 6.38
C ALA A 111 12.50 8.98 7.55
N SER A 112 13.67 8.38 7.28
CA SER A 112 14.64 8.14 8.35
C SER A 112 14.76 9.45 9.11
N ASN A 113 14.29 9.43 10.36
CA ASN A 113 14.29 10.50 11.33
C ASN A 113 15.37 11.59 11.06
N PRO A 114 15.01 12.84 10.73
CA PRO A 114 16.00 13.92 10.65
C PRO A 114 16.46 14.45 12.02
N LEU A 115 16.15 13.80 13.15
CA LEU A 115 16.69 14.18 14.47
C LEU A 115 18.10 13.62 14.72
N ALA A 116 19.00 13.82 13.76
CA ALA A 116 20.44 13.68 13.97
C ALA A 116 21.17 14.96 13.51
N GLU A 117 20.60 16.12 13.80
CA GLU A 117 21.34 17.38 13.90
C GLU A 117 21.00 18.01 15.24
N GLU A 118 21.97 17.97 16.16
CA GLU A 118 22.31 18.94 17.22
C GLU A 118 23.12 18.18 18.29
N GLY A 119 24.45 18.28 18.18
CA GLY A 119 25.44 17.73 19.12
C GLY A 119 26.85 18.11 18.75
#